data_AF-A0A7S2Y946-F1
#
_entry.id   AF-A0A7S2Y946-F1
#
_cell.length_a   1.000
_cell.length_b   1.000
_cell.length_c   1.000
_cell.angle_alpha   90.00
_cell.angle_beta   90.00
_cell.angle_gamma   90.00
#
_symmetry.space_group_name_H-M   'P 1'
#
loop_
_entity.id
_entity.type
_entity.pdbx_description
1 polymer ?
#
loop_
_entity_poly.entity_id
_entity_poly.type
_entity_poly.pdbx_seq_one_letter_code
_entity_poly.pdbx_strand_id
1 'polypeptide(L)'
;FASGALVIVCMSFSKLEQLIEMLNFNYALSLFLEYLSFIKLRISRPDLERPYRIPLSTVGCFILFIPSLTAILIVIALASSETYMFSIAVNALGLLIFSTRANAKSGGYQVLGGGSSGEMYT
;
A
#
# COMPACT_ATOMS: atom_id res chain seq x y z
N PHE A 1 -7.11 -15.79 13.56
CA PHE A 1 -6.09 -16.86 13.60
C PHE A 1 -6.54 -18.11 12.85
N ALA A 2 -7.73 -18.67 13.09
CA ALA A 2 -8.20 -19.87 12.40
C ALA A 2 -8.28 -19.76 10.86
N SER A 3 -8.75 -18.62 10.33
CA SER A 3 -8.84 -18.38 8.88
C SER A 3 -7.49 -18.35 8.18
N GLY A 4 -6.46 -17.75 8.80
CA GLY A 4 -5.12 -17.69 8.24
C GLY A 4 -4.44 -19.06 8.17
N ALA A 5 -4.57 -19.86 9.24
CA ALA A 5 -4.06 -21.23 9.27
C ALA A 5 -4.72 -22.11 8.19
N LEU A 6 -6.03 -21.96 7.97
CA LEU A 6 -6.74 -22.68 6.93
C LEU A 6 -6.20 -22.34 5.53
N VAL A 7 -5.96 -21.07 5.23
CA VAL A 7 -5.38 -20.64 3.95
C VAL A 7 -3.98 -21.24 3.75
N ILE A 8 -3.13 -21.20 4.79
CA ILE A 8 -1.78 -21.74 4.73
C ILE A 8 -1.82 -23.26 4.50
N VAL A 9 -2.72 -23.97 5.19
CA VAL A 9 -2.86 -25.44 5.05
C VAL A 9 -3.41 -25.81 3.68
N CYS A 10 -4.43 -25.11 3.18
CA CYS A 10 -4.96 -25.32 1.84
C CYS A 10 -3.90 -25.06 0.76
N MET A 11 -3.09 -24.02 0.92
CA MET A 11 -2.00 -23.69 -0.02
C MET A 11 -0.77 -24.59 0.15
N SER A 12 -0.55 -25.22 1.31
CA SER A 12 0.56 -26.15 1.54
C SER A 12 0.42 -27.47 0.76
N PHE A 13 -0.79 -27.79 0.27
CA PHE A 13 -0.99 -28.85 -0.71
C PHE A 13 -0.41 -28.48 -2.09
N SER A 14 -0.36 -27.19 -2.42
CA SER A 14 0.48 -26.64 -3.48
C SER A 14 1.90 -26.47 -2.94
N LYS A 15 2.93 -26.65 -3.78
CA LYS A 15 4.32 -26.69 -3.33
C LYS A 15 4.68 -25.40 -2.55
N LEU A 16 5.26 -25.54 -1.36
CA LEU A 16 5.65 -24.44 -0.47
C LEU A 16 6.54 -23.38 -1.16
N GLU A 17 7.28 -23.77 -2.21
CA GLU A 17 8.04 -22.85 -3.06
C GLU A 17 7.15 -21.77 -3.72
N GLN A 18 5.98 -22.16 -4.24
CA GLN A 18 5.04 -21.21 -4.86
C GLN A 18 4.50 -20.21 -3.83
N LEU A 19 4.20 -20.67 -2.61
CA LEU A 19 3.74 -19.80 -1.53
C LEU A 19 4.78 -18.74 -1.15
N ILE A 20 6.04 -19.15 -1.00
CA ILE A 20 7.15 -18.24 -0.64
C ILE A 20 7.38 -17.23 -1.76
N GLU A 21 7.31 -17.66 -3.01
CA GLU A 21 7.46 -16.79 -4.17
C GLU A 21 6.37 -15.69 -4.20
N MET A 22 5.11 -16.07 -3.93
CA MET A 22 3.97 -15.15 -3.85
C MET A 22 4.13 -14.14 -2.71
N LEU A 23 4.57 -14.60 -1.55
CA LEU A 23 4.84 -13.74 -0.40
C LEU A 23 5.94 -12.74 -0.72
N ASN A 24 7.02 -13.19 -1.34
CA ASN A 24 8.16 -12.34 -1.69
C ASN A 24 7.77 -11.26 -2.69
N PHE A 25 6.97 -11.62 -3.71
CA PHE A 25 6.44 -10.66 -4.67
C PHE A 25 5.54 -9.60 -4.01
N ASN A 26 4.57 -10.02 -3.20
CA ASN A 26 3.64 -9.09 -2.56
C ASN A 26 4.33 -8.20 -1.50
N TYR A 27 5.36 -8.72 -0.85
CA TYR A 27 6.23 -7.95 0.03
C TYR A 27 6.99 -6.86 -0.75
N ALA A 28 7.61 -7.20 -1.88
CA ALA A 28 8.28 -6.24 -2.74
C ALA A 28 7.31 -5.17 -3.28
N LEU A 29 6.08 -5.55 -3.63
CA LEU A 29 5.03 -4.62 -4.06
C LEU A 29 4.67 -3.63 -2.95
N SER A 30 4.51 -4.10 -1.71
CA SER A 30 4.23 -3.25 -0.55
C SER A 30 5.33 -2.22 -0.33
N LEU A 31 6.60 -2.65 -0.45
CA LEU A 31 7.76 -1.77 -0.32
C LEU A 31 7.82 -0.72 -1.45
N PHE A 32 7.42 -1.10 -2.67
CA PHE A 32 7.30 -0.15 -3.78
C PHE A 32 6.21 0.90 -3.55
N LEU A 33 5.03 0.49 -3.09
CA LEU A 33 3.93 1.42 -2.77
C LEU A 33 4.29 2.34 -1.61
N GLU A 34 5.03 1.84 -0.61
CA GLU A 34 5.56 2.65 0.47
C GLU A 34 6.49 3.75 -0.07
N TYR A 35 7.39 3.42 -0.99
CA TYR A 35 8.22 4.42 -1.69
C TYR A 35 7.40 5.44 -2.49
N LEU A 36 6.38 4.99 -3.22
CA LEU A 36 5.48 5.90 -3.93
C LEU A 36 4.72 6.82 -2.98
N SER A 37 4.27 6.32 -1.83
CA SER A 37 3.61 7.11 -0.79
C SER A 37 4.55 8.17 -0.22
N PHE A 38 5.80 7.81 0.06
CA PHE A 38 6.82 8.75 0.52
C PHE A 38 7.10 9.85 -0.51
N ILE A 39 7.25 9.50 -1.78
CA ILE A 39 7.46 10.47 -2.87
C ILE A 39 6.23 11.36 -3.02
N LYS A 40 5.03 10.77 -3.06
CA LYS A 40 3.76 11.52 -3.15
C LYS A 40 3.61 12.49 -2.00
N LEU A 41 3.93 12.08 -0.77
CA LEU A 41 3.83 12.95 0.41
C LEU A 41 4.86 14.08 0.38
N ARG A 42 6.06 13.84 -0.16
CA ARG A 42 7.08 14.88 -0.36
C ARG A 42 6.64 15.93 -1.40
N ILE A 43 5.94 15.52 -2.45
CA ILE A 43 5.44 16.44 -3.49
C ILE A 43 4.18 17.18 -3.02
N SER A 44 3.21 16.46 -2.46
CA SER A 44 1.87 17.01 -2.19
C SER A 44 1.81 17.95 -0.98
N ARG A 45 2.70 17.80 0.00
CA ARG A 45 2.67 18.57 1.24
C ARG A 45 4.10 18.83 1.78
N PRO A 46 4.83 19.78 1.19
CA PRO A 46 6.19 20.12 1.62
C PRO A 46 6.24 20.80 3.00
N ASP A 47 5.18 21.50 3.41
CA ASP A 47 5.15 22.39 4.59
C ASP A 47 4.52 21.78 5.86
N LEU A 48 4.40 20.45 5.98
CA LEU A 48 4.05 19.87 7.28
C LEU A 48 5.23 19.97 8.25
N GLU A 49 4.98 20.48 9.45
CA GLU A 49 5.91 20.46 10.57
C GLU A 49 6.13 19.01 11.01
N ARG A 50 7.28 18.43 10.64
CA ARG A 50 7.61 17.02 10.87
C ARG A 50 8.47 16.88 12.13
N PRO A 51 8.00 16.30 13.24
CA PRO A 51 8.79 16.11 14.47
C PRO A 51 10.03 15.20 14.27
N TYR A 52 10.05 14.34 13.23
CA TYR A 52 11.25 13.66 12.73
C TYR A 52 11.56 14.12 11.30
N ARG A 53 12.26 15.25 11.16
CA ARG A 53 12.74 15.75 9.87
C ARG A 53 13.99 14.99 9.46
N ILE A 54 13.85 14.00 8.59
CA ILE A 54 14.97 13.24 8.03
C ILE A 54 15.85 14.23 7.24
N PRO A 55 17.11 14.51 7.65
CA PRO A 55 17.96 15.56 7.07
C PRO A 55 18.58 15.14 5.72
N LEU A 56 17.97 14.17 5.04
CA LEU A 56 18.43 13.72 3.73
C LEU A 56 17.82 14.66 2.69
N SER A 57 18.69 15.49 2.11
CA SER A 57 18.41 16.23 0.87
C SER A 57 17.69 15.32 -0.13
N THR A 58 16.88 15.89 -1.02
CA THR A 58 16.08 15.13 -2.00
C THR A 58 16.92 14.08 -2.72
N VAL A 59 18.18 14.39 -2.99
CA VAL A 59 19.20 13.51 -3.59
C VAL A 59 19.58 12.32 -2.69
N GLY A 60 19.81 12.51 -1.39
CA GLY A 60 20.17 11.43 -0.45
C GLY A 60 19.06 10.40 -0.30
N CYS A 61 17.80 10.83 -0.43
CA CYS A 61 16.65 9.94 -0.46
C CYS A 61 16.64 9.04 -1.70
N PHE A 62 16.94 9.61 -2.88
CA PHE A 62 17.07 8.82 -4.11
C PHE A 62 18.22 7.82 -4.02
N ILE A 63 19.38 8.23 -3.49
CA ILE A 63 20.53 7.35 -3.30
C ILE A 63 20.19 6.14 -2.41
N LEU A 64 19.46 6.36 -1.31
CA LEU A 64 18.99 5.26 -0.46
C LEU A 64 17.92 4.39 -1.12
N PHE A 65 17.12 4.94 -2.03
CA PHE A 65 16.13 4.17 -2.78
C PHE A 65 16.73 3.36 -3.92
N ILE A 66 17.87 3.73 -4.51
CA ILE A 66 18.50 2.95 -5.58
C ILE A 66 18.72 1.47 -5.20
N PRO A 67 19.36 1.11 -4.06
CA PRO A 67 19.54 -0.29 -3.70
C PRO A 67 18.20 -1.00 -3.46
N SER A 68 17.25 -0.34 -2.79
CA SER A 68 15.95 -0.93 -2.51
C SER A 68 15.08 -1.11 -3.75
N LEU A 69 15.08 -0.15 -4.67
CA LEU A 69 14.38 -0.24 -5.97
C LEU A 69 14.99 -1.33 -6.83
N THR A 70 16.32 -1.46 -6.82
CA THR A 70 17.01 -2.53 -7.56
C THR A 70 16.61 -3.90 -7.00
N ALA A 71 16.58 -4.07 -5.68
CA ALA A 71 16.13 -5.31 -5.04
C ALA A 71 14.66 -5.63 -5.36
N ILE A 72 13.77 -4.62 -5.33
CA ILE A 72 12.37 -4.77 -5.74
C ILE A 72 12.26 -5.24 -7.20
N LEU A 73 12.97 -4.59 -8.12
CA LEU A 73 12.93 -4.93 -9.53
C LEU A 73 13.44 -6.34 -9.81
N ILE A 74 14.48 -6.78 -9.10
CA ILE A 74 14.99 -8.15 -9.19
C ILE A 74 13.94 -9.14 -8.70
N VAL A 75 13.31 -8.90 -7.54
CA VAL A 75 12.27 -9.80 -7.00
C VAL A 75 11.06 -9.87 -7.93
N ILE A 76 10.63 -8.75 -8.50
CA ILE A 76 9.54 -8.70 -9.50
C ILE A 76 9.94 -9.48 -10.76
N ALA A 77 11.18 -9.36 -11.23
CA ALA A 77 11.66 -10.05 -12.43
C ALA A 77 11.83 -11.56 -12.23
N LEU A 78 12.10 -12.01 -11.00
CA LEU A 78 12.21 -13.43 -10.65
C LEU A 78 10.86 -14.10 -10.39
N ALA A 79 9.78 -13.35 -10.27
CA ALA A 79 8.45 -13.90 -10.02
C ALA A 79 7.87 -14.59 -11.26
N SER A 80 7.25 -15.75 -11.04
CA SER A 80 6.55 -16.55 -12.03
C SER A 80 5.26 -15.86 -12.50
N SER A 81 4.87 -16.14 -13.73
CA SER A 81 3.67 -15.57 -14.36
C SER A 81 2.37 -15.85 -13.59
N GLU A 82 2.26 -17.02 -12.94
CA GLU A 82 1.10 -17.36 -12.10
C GLU A 82 1.01 -16.44 -10.87
N THR A 83 2.16 -16.16 -10.25
CA THR A 83 2.30 -15.28 -9.10
C THR A 83 1.86 -13.86 -9.38
N TYR A 84 2.22 -13.39 -10.57
CA TYR A 84 1.87 -12.05 -11.03
C TYR A 84 0.36 -11.86 -11.15
N MET A 85 -0.34 -12.79 -11.80
CA MET A 85 -1.79 -12.71 -11.99
C MET A 85 -2.56 -12.78 -10.67
N PHE A 86 -2.20 -13.72 -9.79
CA PHE A 86 -2.84 -13.86 -8.48
C PHE A 86 -2.65 -12.61 -7.62
N SER A 87 -1.42 -12.09 -7.55
CA SER A 87 -1.10 -10.93 -6.74
C SER A 87 -1.82 -9.67 -7.24
N ILE A 88 -1.91 -9.46 -8.56
CA ILE A 88 -2.67 -8.33 -9.13
C ILE A 88 -4.16 -8.47 -8.81
N ALA A 89 -4.74 -9.66 -8.96
CA ALA A 89 -6.15 -9.87 -8.67
C ALA A 89 -6.49 -9.55 -7.20
N VAL A 90 -5.67 -10.04 -6.26
CA VAL A 90 -5.85 -9.79 -4.82
C VAL A 90 -5.67 -8.30 -4.49
N ASN A 91 -4.64 -7.65 -5.02
CA ASN A 91 -4.42 -6.22 -4.80
C ASN A 91 -5.55 -5.37 -5.42
N ALA A 92 -6.03 -5.73 -6.61
CA ALA A 92 -7.17 -5.07 -7.26
C ALA A 92 -8.46 -5.23 -6.45
N LEU A 93 -8.75 -6.42 -5.94
CA LEU A 93 -9.87 -6.65 -5.02
C LEU A 93 -9.75 -5.79 -3.76
N GLY A 94 -8.55 -5.69 -3.18
CA GLY A 94 -8.28 -4.80 -2.05
C GLY A 94 -8.58 -3.33 -2.37
N LEU A 95 -8.16 -2.87 -3.55
CA LEU A 95 -8.46 -1.52 -4.03
C LEU A 95 -9.96 -1.32 -4.27
N LEU A 96 -10.67 -2.28 -4.84
CA LEU A 96 -12.13 -2.20 -5.04
C LEU A 96 -12.88 -2.07 -3.72
N ILE A 97 -12.51 -2.86 -2.70
CA ILE A 97 -13.07 -2.74 -1.35
C ILE A 97 -12.75 -1.36 -0.78
N PHE A 98 -11.52 -0.88 -0.91
CA PHE A 98 -11.16 0.46 -0.46
C PHE A 98 -11.96 1.55 -1.18
N SER A 99 -12.17 1.44 -2.48
CA SER A 99 -12.97 2.39 -3.28
C SER A 99 -14.43 2.42 -2.83
N THR A 100 -15.07 1.27 -2.57
CA THR A 100 -16.44 1.25 -2.04
C THR A 100 -16.53 1.92 -0.66
N ARG A 101 -15.52 1.73 0.20
CA ARG A 101 -15.42 2.42 1.50
C ARG A 101 -15.20 3.91 1.34
N ALA A 102 -14.38 4.34 0.39
CA ALA A 102 -14.16 5.76 0.08
C ALA A 102 -15.44 6.45 -0.43
N ASN A 103 -16.21 5.75 -1.26
CA ASN A 103 -17.52 6.22 -1.73
C ASN A 103 -18.52 6.33 -0.58
N ALA A 104 -18.56 5.34 0.34
CA ALA A 104 -19.41 5.40 1.53
C ALA A 104 -19.01 6.53 2.50
N LYS A 105 -17.71 6.82 2.64
CA LYS A 105 -17.19 7.91 3.47
C LYS A 105 -17.59 9.28 2.93
N SER A 106 -17.62 9.45 1.61
CA SER A 106 -18.00 10.73 0.97
C SER A 106 -19.45 11.14 1.29
N GLY A 107 -20.36 10.16 1.46
CA GLY A 107 -21.74 10.42 1.92
C GLY A 107 -21.83 10.79 3.42
N GLY A 108 -20.96 10.24 4.27
CA GLY A 108 -20.95 10.56 5.70
C GLY A 108 -20.46 11.97 6.04
N TYR A 109 -19.57 12.54 5.22
CA TYR A 109 -19.05 13.91 5.43
C TYR A 109 -20.11 14.97 5.10
N GLN A 110 -21.00 14.70 4.14
CA GLN A 110 -22.16 15.57 3.88
C GLN A 110 -23.16 15.56 5.06
N VAL A 111 -23.35 14.41 5.72
CA VAL A 111 -24.28 14.30 6.86
C VAL A 111 -23.74 15.01 8.12
N LEU A 112 -22.42 14.98 8.36
CA LEU A 112 -21.81 15.68 9.52
C LEU A 112 -21.56 17.18 9.28
N GLY A 113 -21.39 17.61 8.03
CA GLY A 113 -21.25 19.03 7.66
C GLY A 113 -22.58 19.80 7.68
N GLY A 114 -23.72 19.11 7.71
CA GLY A 114 -25.06 19.73 7.73
C GLY A 114 -25.61 20.09 9.11
N GLY A 115 -24.88 19.82 10.20
CA GLY A 115 -25.40 19.93 11.57
C GLY A 115 -24.80 21.05 12.44
N SER A 116 -23.81 21.81 11.97
CA SER A 116 -23.16 22.85 12.79
C SER A 116 -22.84 24.11 11.98
N SER A 117 -23.86 24.68 11.34
CA SER A 117 -23.81 26.03 10.76
C SER A 117 -25.16 26.75 10.94
N GLY A 118 -25.90 26.42 12.01
CA GLY A 118 -27.24 26.95 12.29
C GLY A 118 -27.34 27.92 13.46
N GLU A 119 -26.30 28.10 14.29
CA GLU A 119 -26.39 28.97 15.48
C GLU A 119 -25.06 29.68 15.79
N MET A 120 -24.72 30.77 15.07
CA MET A 120 -23.94 31.88 15.65
C MET A 120 -23.93 33.14 14.75
N TYR A 121 -25.08 33.53 14.20
CA TYR A 121 -25.26 34.80 13.48
C TYR A 121 -26.45 35.57 14.08
N THR A 122 -26.43 35.73 15.40
CA THR A 122 -27.16 36.79 16.13
C THR A 122 -26.31 37.25 17.29
#